data_AF-A0A9W6ZHP4-F1
#
_entry.id   AF-A0A9W6ZHP4-F1
#
_cell.length_a   1.000
_cell.length_b   1.000
_cell.length_c   1.000
_cell.angle_alpha   90.00
_cell.angle_beta   90.00
_cell.angle_gamma   90.00
#
_symmetry.space_group_name_H-M   'P 1'
#
loop_
_entity.id
_entity.type
_entity.pdbx_description
1 polymer ?
#
loop_
_entity_poly.entity_id
_entity_poly.type
_entity_poly.pdbx_seq_one_letter_code
_entity_poly.pdbx_strand_id
1 'polypeptide(L)'
;MASSSSLPEKLHVLRDRGLEALGKLPEADKSASSWIGHVSDGEQSARAANFNTYGFHVARDFVSVKKAAAMIGRMGDIVEEFWHPGDPEQPSAVFRTDSEQTSAQGSSDYFLDSADRIHFFAEKDALNEDGTVKTSEKLLALNKAGHGLHQADELFREYSCSDAIKDLVKDLGWNDPVIPQSMYIFKQPRIGGEVTSHQDSCFLHTEDINTGKPRQSCLGLWLALHDATVENGCLWVRPGSHKENLRRRFNRNPEHFAGDKSKPQMVFEENDDAPEIVWEGKLPDGSWPPPSEGLFANGFVPVECKAGDLVVFPGTLDHLSLPNYSDLPRHTFQLHLVEGEREGFKWSDTNWLQYSGEGGKFGKFLPIKK
;
A
#
# COMPACT_ATOMS: atom_id res chain seq x y z
N MET A 1 22.37 10.24 27.10
CA MET A 1 23.12 9.63 25.98
C MET A 1 22.41 8.33 25.66
N ALA A 2 21.53 8.33 24.64
CA ALA A 2 20.89 7.09 24.20
C ALA A 2 21.95 6.21 23.55
N SER A 3 22.15 4.99 24.06
CA SER A 3 23.10 4.07 23.44
C SER A 3 22.61 3.79 22.03
N SER A 4 23.44 4.06 21.02
CA SER A 4 23.19 3.61 19.66
C SER A 4 23.02 2.09 19.71
N SER A 5 21.78 1.60 19.59
CA SER A 5 21.52 0.17 19.46
C SER A 5 22.18 -0.26 18.15
N SER A 6 23.39 -0.81 18.25
CA SER A 6 24.06 -1.41 17.11
C SER A 6 23.11 -2.44 16.53
N LEU A 7 22.76 -2.31 15.25
CA LEU A 7 21.87 -3.29 14.62
C LEU A 7 22.49 -4.70 14.81
N PRO A 8 21.69 -5.74 15.07
CA PRO A 8 22.19 -7.10 15.11
C PRO A 8 23.01 -7.41 13.84
N GLU A 9 24.15 -8.07 13.97
CA GLU A 9 25.09 -8.37 12.87
C GLU A 9 24.40 -8.96 11.64
N LYS A 10 23.44 -9.87 11.86
CA LYS A 10 22.65 -10.51 10.79
C LYS A 10 21.80 -9.53 9.97
N LEU A 11 21.37 -8.42 10.57
CA LEU A 11 20.53 -7.42 9.92
C LEU A 11 21.38 -6.40 9.14
N HIS A 12 22.62 -6.11 9.60
CA HIS A 12 23.59 -5.37 8.76
C HIS A 12 23.86 -6.11 7.45
N VAL A 13 24.04 -7.44 7.49
CA VAL A 13 24.24 -8.25 6.28
C VAL A 13 23.06 -8.12 5.31
N LEU A 14 21.82 -8.09 5.82
CA LEU A 14 20.64 -7.90 4.99
C LEU A 14 20.64 -6.53 4.30
N ARG A 15 20.86 -5.47 5.09
CA ARG A 15 20.94 -4.11 4.58
C ARG A 15 22.01 -4.00 3.50
N ASP A 16 23.21 -4.49 3.80
CA ASP A 16 24.35 -4.36 2.91
C ASP A 16 24.12 -5.16 1.61
N ARG A 17 23.52 -6.35 1.68
CA ARG A 17 23.07 -7.11 0.49
C ARG A 17 22.01 -6.37 -0.32
N GLY A 18 21.09 -5.68 0.34
CA GLY A 18 20.07 -4.88 -0.31
C GLY A 18 20.64 -3.66 -1.03
N LEU A 19 21.52 -2.91 -0.36
CA LEU A 19 22.26 -1.80 -0.95
C LEU A 19 23.15 -2.27 -2.10
N GLU A 20 23.79 -3.43 -1.98
CA GLU A 20 24.56 -4.06 -3.05
C GLU A 20 23.67 -4.44 -4.24
N ALA A 21 22.50 -5.04 -4.00
CA ALA A 21 21.56 -5.42 -5.06
C ALA A 21 21.01 -4.18 -5.79
N LEU A 22 20.62 -3.14 -5.05
CA LEU A 22 20.18 -1.87 -5.61
C LEU A 22 21.31 -1.18 -6.40
N GLY A 23 22.54 -1.19 -5.88
CA GLY A 23 23.71 -0.63 -6.55
C GLY A 23 24.17 -1.41 -7.80
N LYS A 24 23.66 -2.63 -8.00
CA LYS A 24 23.91 -3.47 -9.18
C LYS A 24 22.80 -3.39 -10.22
N LEU A 25 21.72 -2.65 -9.97
CA LEU A 25 20.74 -2.38 -11.02
C LEU A 25 21.46 -1.69 -12.20
N PRO A 26 21.17 -2.09 -13.45
CA PRO A 26 21.81 -1.47 -14.62
C PRO A 26 21.50 0.04 -14.71
N GLU A 27 22.03 0.73 -15.72
CA GLU A 27 21.52 2.06 -16.03
C GLU A 27 20.07 1.96 -16.51
N ALA A 28 19.21 2.86 -16.03
CA ALA A 28 17.81 2.89 -16.44
C ALA A 28 17.71 3.21 -17.94
N ASP A 29 16.84 2.49 -18.63
CA ASP A 29 16.57 2.71 -20.04
C ASP A 29 15.72 3.97 -20.20
N LYS A 30 16.35 5.06 -20.65
CA LYS A 30 15.68 6.34 -20.90
C LYS A 30 14.71 6.31 -22.08
N SER A 31 14.76 5.25 -22.90
CA SER A 31 13.84 5.03 -24.03
C SER A 31 12.61 4.19 -23.66
N ALA A 32 12.57 3.61 -22.46
CA ALA A 32 11.49 2.73 -22.03
C ALA A 32 10.15 3.48 -21.95
N SER A 33 9.16 3.12 -22.77
CA SER A 33 7.83 3.72 -22.72
C SER A 33 7.18 3.60 -21.33
N SER A 34 6.29 4.54 -20.99
CA SER A 34 5.56 4.46 -19.72
C SER A 34 4.74 3.19 -19.60
N TRP A 35 4.80 2.57 -18.42
CA TRP A 35 4.07 1.34 -18.11
C TRP A 35 2.55 1.47 -18.29
N ILE A 36 1.97 2.66 -18.07
CA ILE A 36 0.52 2.90 -18.23
C ILE A 36 0.12 3.16 -19.70
N GLY A 37 1.08 3.16 -20.63
CA GLY A 37 0.82 3.36 -22.06
C GLY A 37 0.63 4.82 -22.49
N HIS A 38 0.94 5.78 -21.60
CA HIS A 38 0.85 7.21 -21.87
C HIS A 38 2.18 7.92 -21.59
N VAL A 39 3.15 7.88 -22.52
CA VAL A 39 4.20 8.92 -22.58
C VAL A 39 4.54 9.18 -24.06
N SER A 40 4.65 10.47 -24.41
CA SER A 40 5.07 10.96 -25.72
C SER A 40 6.53 10.61 -26.04
N ASP A 41 6.90 10.64 -27.32
CA ASP A 41 8.25 10.35 -27.90
C ASP A 41 9.40 11.29 -27.44
N GLY A 42 9.36 11.81 -26.20
CA GLY A 42 10.32 12.74 -25.61
C GLY A 42 11.29 12.10 -24.60
N GLU A 43 12.35 12.83 -24.25
CA GLU A 43 13.34 12.39 -23.25
C GLU A 43 12.71 12.32 -21.85
N GLN A 44 12.88 11.17 -21.19
CA GLN A 44 12.35 10.93 -19.85
C GLN A 44 13.25 11.51 -18.76
N SER A 45 12.64 11.96 -17.66
CA SER A 45 13.40 12.27 -16.45
C SER A 45 14.07 11.00 -15.90
N ALA A 46 15.13 11.16 -15.10
CA ALA A 46 15.78 10.02 -14.45
C ALA A 46 14.82 9.27 -13.51
N ARG A 47 13.83 9.97 -12.95
CA ARG A 47 12.77 9.38 -12.12
C ARG A 47 11.87 8.47 -12.96
N ALA A 48 11.33 9.00 -14.06
CA ALA A 48 10.47 8.24 -14.97
C ALA A 48 11.21 7.04 -15.58
N ALA A 49 12.48 7.21 -15.99
CA ALA A 49 13.30 6.12 -16.53
C ALA A 49 13.48 4.98 -15.51
N ASN A 50 13.80 5.30 -14.25
CA ASN A 50 13.91 4.31 -13.18
C ASN A 50 12.59 3.59 -12.94
N PHE A 51 11.50 4.35 -12.84
CA PHE A 51 10.15 3.82 -12.64
C PHE A 51 9.76 2.85 -13.77
N ASN A 52 9.98 3.22 -15.03
CA ASN A 52 9.65 2.36 -16.18
C ASN A 52 10.55 1.12 -16.28
N THR A 53 11.84 1.27 -15.96
CA THR A 53 12.82 0.16 -16.04
C THR A 53 12.59 -0.87 -14.93
N TYR A 54 12.52 -0.40 -13.67
CA TYR A 54 12.54 -1.23 -12.47
C TYR A 54 11.18 -1.41 -11.80
N GLY A 55 10.18 -0.62 -12.19
CA GLY A 55 8.87 -0.65 -11.58
C GLY A 55 8.80 0.09 -10.26
N PHE A 56 9.83 0.88 -9.88
CA PHE A 56 9.73 1.77 -8.75
C PHE A 56 10.77 2.89 -8.83
N HIS A 57 10.55 3.94 -8.03
CA HIS A 57 11.54 4.97 -7.77
C HIS A 57 11.47 5.42 -6.31
N VAL A 58 12.62 5.80 -5.74
CA VAL A 58 12.70 6.40 -4.41
C VAL A 58 13.02 7.89 -4.55
N ALA A 59 12.02 8.74 -4.34
CA ALA A 59 12.20 10.18 -4.27
C ALA A 59 12.67 10.54 -2.86
N ARG A 60 13.96 10.85 -2.73
CA ARG A 60 14.57 11.24 -1.45
C ARG A 60 14.12 12.62 -1.02
N ASP A 61 13.95 12.80 0.29
CA ASP A 61 13.53 14.06 0.92
C ASP A 61 12.27 14.67 0.28
N PHE A 62 11.33 13.82 -0.16
CA PHE A 62 10.12 14.22 -0.88
C PHE A 62 9.24 15.17 -0.04
N VAL A 63 9.17 14.92 1.27
CA VAL A 63 8.68 15.90 2.25
C VAL A 63 9.73 16.15 3.32
N SER A 64 9.68 17.34 3.92
CA SER A 64 10.51 17.62 5.09
C SER A 64 10.19 16.70 6.27
N VAL A 65 11.21 16.35 7.04
CA VAL A 65 11.07 15.59 8.30
C VAL A 65 10.08 16.26 9.27
N LYS A 66 9.97 17.61 9.22
CA LYS A 66 8.98 18.37 10.00
C LYS A 66 7.54 18.08 9.55
N LYS A 67 7.27 17.98 8.24
CA LYS A 67 5.94 17.61 7.71
C LYS A 67 5.62 16.15 8.06
N ALA A 68 6.59 15.24 7.94
CA ALA A 68 6.43 13.85 8.37
C ALA A 68 6.05 13.73 9.85
N ALA A 69 6.77 14.44 10.74
CA ALA A 69 6.46 14.49 12.16
C ALA A 69 5.07 15.10 12.44
N ALA A 70 4.65 16.12 11.69
CA ALA A 70 3.31 16.70 11.81
C ALA A 70 2.21 15.70 11.40
N MET A 71 2.42 14.90 10.36
CA MET A 71 1.51 13.83 9.96
C MET A 71 1.39 12.73 11.03
N ILE A 72 2.50 12.40 11.72
CA ILE A 72 2.50 11.46 12.86
C ILE A 72 1.70 12.04 14.02
N GLY A 73 1.98 13.28 14.42
CA GLY A 73 1.24 13.95 15.49
C GLY A 73 -0.26 14.00 15.20
N ARG A 74 -0.62 14.39 13.97
CA ARG A 74 -2.03 14.47 13.55
C ARG A 74 -2.73 13.10 13.58
N MET A 75 -2.06 12.03 13.18
CA MET A 75 -2.62 10.68 13.30
C MET A 75 -2.83 10.30 14.78
N GLY A 76 -1.92 10.68 15.67
CA GLY A 76 -2.10 10.53 17.12
C GLY A 76 -3.38 11.22 17.61
N ASP A 77 -3.60 12.47 17.20
CA ASP A 77 -4.81 13.22 17.55
C ASP A 77 -6.08 12.53 17.00
N ILE A 78 -6.07 12.10 15.73
CA ILE A 78 -7.19 11.39 15.09
C ILE A 78 -7.53 10.09 15.85
N VAL A 79 -6.51 9.33 16.24
CA VAL A 79 -6.71 8.09 17.03
C VAL A 79 -7.27 8.42 18.41
N GLU A 80 -6.81 9.49 19.05
CA GLU A 80 -7.34 9.89 20.35
C GLU A 80 -8.81 10.29 20.26
N GLU A 81 -9.14 11.14 19.28
CA GLU A 81 -10.45 11.75 19.08
C GLU A 81 -11.51 10.76 18.56
N PHE A 82 -11.14 9.82 17.68
CA PHE A 82 -12.11 9.03 16.92
C PHE A 82 -12.03 7.52 17.13
N TRP A 83 -11.01 7.00 17.82
CA TRP A 83 -10.93 5.56 18.08
C TRP A 83 -11.22 5.22 19.53
N HIS A 84 -12.37 4.57 19.73
CA HIS A 84 -12.88 4.14 21.04
C HIS A 84 -13.03 2.61 21.08
N PRO A 85 -11.92 1.85 21.20
CA PRO A 85 -11.98 0.39 21.24
C PRO A 85 -12.80 -0.11 22.43
N GLY A 86 -13.67 -1.10 22.20
CA GLY A 86 -14.64 -1.60 23.17
C GLY A 86 -16.00 -0.89 23.15
N ASP A 87 -16.18 0.16 22.35
CA ASP A 87 -17.48 0.78 22.11
C ASP A 87 -18.35 -0.12 21.18
N PRO A 88 -19.52 -0.61 21.62
CA PRO A 88 -20.41 -1.42 20.80
C PRO A 88 -20.94 -0.70 19.56
N GLU A 89 -20.98 0.63 19.56
CA GLU A 89 -21.42 1.44 18.41
C GLU A 89 -20.27 1.72 17.42
N GLN A 90 -19.02 1.47 17.82
CA GLN A 90 -17.82 1.65 16.98
C GLN A 90 -16.91 0.41 17.04
N PRO A 91 -17.36 -0.74 16.49
CA PRO A 91 -16.61 -1.98 16.58
C PRO A 91 -15.23 -1.84 15.91
N SER A 92 -14.19 -2.31 16.59
CA SER A 92 -12.83 -2.38 16.02
C SER A 92 -12.65 -3.68 15.24
N ALA A 93 -12.09 -3.60 14.03
CA ALA A 93 -11.78 -4.78 13.21
C ALA A 93 -10.30 -5.17 13.32
N VAL A 94 -10.00 -6.47 13.15
CA VAL A 94 -8.61 -6.97 13.07
C VAL A 94 -8.19 -7.06 11.60
N PHE A 95 -7.01 -6.55 11.25
CA PHE A 95 -6.48 -6.63 9.89
C PHE A 95 -5.64 -7.91 9.66
N ARG A 96 -5.78 -8.54 8.49
CA ARG A 96 -5.02 -9.74 8.08
C ARG A 96 -4.65 -9.68 6.59
N THR A 97 -3.51 -10.29 6.24
CA THR A 97 -3.03 -10.45 4.85
C THR A 97 -2.69 -11.91 4.51
N ASP A 98 -3.05 -12.85 5.39
CA ASP A 98 -2.78 -14.27 5.25
C ASP A 98 -4.00 -15.01 4.68
N SER A 99 -4.00 -16.35 4.73
CA SER A 99 -5.10 -17.18 4.24
C SER A 99 -6.46 -16.93 4.90
N GLU A 100 -6.51 -16.17 6.00
CA GLU A 100 -7.75 -15.78 6.67
C GLU A 100 -8.23 -14.37 6.28
N GLN A 101 -7.63 -13.74 5.26
CA GLN A 101 -8.06 -12.42 4.80
C GLN A 101 -9.55 -12.42 4.34
N THR A 102 -9.98 -13.45 3.62
CA THR A 102 -11.37 -13.56 3.17
C THR A 102 -12.35 -13.68 4.33
N SER A 103 -12.00 -14.37 5.42
CA SER A 103 -12.88 -14.48 6.58
C SER A 103 -12.89 -13.20 7.41
N ALA A 104 -11.73 -12.56 7.62
CA ALA A 104 -11.61 -11.37 8.46
C ALA A 104 -12.11 -10.07 7.79
N GLN A 105 -11.84 -9.87 6.50
CA GLN A 105 -12.25 -8.67 5.75
C GLN A 105 -13.41 -8.93 4.79
N GLY A 106 -13.60 -10.16 4.31
CA GLY A 106 -14.65 -10.53 3.34
C GLY A 106 -16.01 -10.89 3.96
N SER A 107 -16.19 -10.69 5.26
CA SER A 107 -17.47 -10.89 5.96
C SER A 107 -17.90 -9.69 6.83
N SER A 108 -17.17 -8.57 6.75
CA SER A 108 -17.36 -7.42 7.64
C SER A 108 -17.80 -6.20 6.86
N ASP A 109 -19.02 -5.73 7.13
CA ASP A 109 -19.53 -4.46 6.61
C ASP A 109 -18.61 -3.29 7.02
N TYR A 110 -17.94 -3.38 8.18
CA TYR A 110 -16.97 -2.39 8.64
C TYR A 110 -15.80 -2.18 7.66
N PHE A 111 -15.34 -3.24 6.98
CA PHE A 111 -14.28 -3.10 5.99
C PHE A 111 -14.79 -2.41 4.73
N LEU A 112 -15.96 -2.81 4.20
CA LEU A 112 -16.52 -2.20 3.00
C LEU A 112 -16.94 -0.74 3.24
N ASP A 113 -17.49 -0.43 4.42
CA ASP A 113 -17.91 0.92 4.83
C ASP A 113 -16.73 1.87 5.08
N SER A 114 -15.51 1.34 5.18
CA SER A 114 -14.31 2.17 5.37
C SER A 114 -13.84 2.89 4.09
N ALA A 115 -14.46 2.61 2.94
CA ALA A 115 -14.03 3.08 1.62
C ALA A 115 -13.80 4.60 1.56
N ASP A 116 -14.70 5.40 2.13
CA ASP A 116 -14.64 6.86 2.13
C ASP A 116 -14.48 7.49 3.53
N ARG A 117 -14.12 6.68 4.54
CA ARG A 117 -14.02 7.10 5.96
C ARG A 117 -12.66 6.78 6.59
N ILE A 118 -12.48 7.21 7.83
CA ILE A 118 -11.35 6.80 8.67
C ILE A 118 -11.83 5.71 9.64
N HIS A 119 -11.53 4.47 9.31
CA HIS A 119 -11.70 3.31 10.16
C HIS A 119 -10.34 2.84 10.68
N PHE A 120 -10.36 2.15 11.82
CA PHE A 120 -9.17 1.72 12.54
C PHE A 120 -9.12 0.20 12.58
N PHE A 121 -7.96 -0.34 12.26
CA PHE A 121 -7.76 -1.78 12.23
C PHE A 121 -6.61 -2.16 13.16
N ALA A 122 -6.91 -3.01 14.14
CA ALA A 122 -5.96 -3.44 15.15
C ALA A 122 -5.01 -4.53 14.62
N GLU A 123 -3.82 -4.60 15.21
CA GLU A 123 -2.91 -5.72 15.04
C GLU A 123 -3.56 -7.01 15.54
N LYS A 124 -3.14 -8.13 14.95
CA LYS A 124 -3.52 -9.45 15.45
C LYS A 124 -3.11 -9.58 16.92
N ASP A 125 -4.02 -10.13 17.72
CA ASP A 125 -3.85 -10.35 19.16
C ASP A 125 -3.74 -9.10 20.04
N ALA A 126 -3.89 -7.88 19.50
CA ALA A 126 -3.81 -6.63 20.28
C ALA A 126 -5.08 -6.29 21.06
N LEU A 127 -6.21 -6.95 20.75
CA LEU A 127 -7.50 -6.79 21.41
C LEU A 127 -7.83 -7.97 22.33
N ASN A 128 -8.59 -7.69 23.39
CA ASN A 128 -9.26 -8.67 24.24
C ASN A 128 -10.50 -9.23 23.52
N GLU A 129 -11.08 -10.30 24.07
CA GLU A 129 -12.32 -10.91 23.54
C GLU A 129 -13.51 -9.95 23.54
N ASP A 130 -13.51 -8.97 24.45
CA ASP A 130 -14.52 -7.90 24.54
C ASP A 130 -14.26 -6.70 23.61
N GLY A 131 -13.21 -6.78 22.77
CA GLY A 131 -12.84 -5.73 21.82
C GLY A 131 -12.04 -4.56 22.42
N THR A 132 -11.74 -4.58 23.72
CA THR A 132 -10.86 -3.57 24.36
C THR A 132 -9.38 -3.82 24.02
N VAL A 133 -8.53 -2.79 24.12
CA VAL A 133 -7.09 -2.94 23.86
C VAL A 133 -6.37 -3.62 25.04
N LYS A 134 -5.41 -4.50 24.75
CA LYS A 134 -4.58 -5.17 25.77
C LYS A 134 -3.47 -4.28 26.35
N THR A 135 -3.07 -3.25 25.60
CA THR A 135 -2.01 -2.31 25.97
C THR A 135 -2.60 -1.09 26.66
N SER A 136 -1.83 -0.46 27.56
CA SER A 136 -2.18 0.83 28.16
C SER A 136 -2.12 2.00 27.17
N GLU A 137 -1.39 1.84 26.06
CA GLU A 137 -1.27 2.84 24.99
C GLU A 137 -2.06 2.38 23.77
N LYS A 138 -3.30 2.84 23.62
CA LYS A 138 -4.21 2.34 22.57
C LYS A 138 -3.57 2.41 21.18
N LEU A 139 -2.86 3.49 20.85
CA LEU A 139 -2.18 3.66 19.56
C LEU A 139 -1.33 2.45 19.18
N LEU A 140 -0.62 1.84 20.14
CA LEU A 140 0.24 0.68 19.92
C LEU A 140 -0.51 -0.59 19.53
N ALA A 141 -1.84 -0.63 19.65
CA ALA A 141 -2.65 -1.75 19.19
C ALA A 141 -3.03 -1.66 17.70
N LEU A 142 -2.76 -0.53 17.02
CA LEU A 142 -3.19 -0.34 15.63
C LEU A 142 -2.19 -0.87 14.61
N ASN A 143 -2.71 -1.62 13.63
CA ASN A 143 -2.00 -2.01 12.41
C ASN A 143 -2.08 -0.90 11.36
N LYS A 144 -3.30 -0.42 11.09
CA LYS A 144 -3.58 0.61 10.08
C LYS A 144 -4.80 1.47 10.40
N ALA A 145 -4.88 2.62 9.75
CA ALA A 145 -6.08 3.44 9.62
C ALA A 145 -6.36 3.76 8.14
N GLY A 146 -7.62 3.77 7.72
CA GLY A 146 -8.00 3.96 6.32
C GLY A 146 -9.52 3.88 6.09
N HIS A 147 -10.04 4.08 4.89
CA HIS A 147 -9.32 4.25 3.62
C HIS A 147 -9.49 5.66 3.01
N GLY A 148 -10.14 6.58 3.73
CA GLY A 148 -10.52 7.93 3.29
C GLY A 148 -9.77 9.09 3.97
N LEU A 149 -8.59 8.88 4.57
CA LEU A 149 -7.81 9.96 5.22
C LEU A 149 -7.58 11.18 4.29
N HIS A 150 -7.28 10.94 3.01
CA HIS A 150 -7.10 11.99 1.99
C HIS A 150 -8.36 12.84 1.74
N GLN A 151 -9.55 12.37 2.15
CA GLN A 151 -10.80 13.11 2.05
C GLN A 151 -11.18 13.77 3.38
N ALA A 152 -11.12 12.96 4.44
CA ALA A 152 -11.70 13.26 5.74
C ALA A 152 -10.84 14.18 6.61
N ASP A 153 -9.51 14.18 6.43
CA ASP A 153 -8.61 15.03 7.20
C ASP A 153 -7.87 16.04 6.32
N GLU A 154 -7.81 17.30 6.78
CA GLU A 154 -7.27 18.41 6.03
C GLU A 154 -5.77 18.27 5.74
N LEU A 155 -4.98 17.80 6.71
CA LEU A 155 -3.52 17.73 6.58
C LEU A 155 -3.11 16.60 5.62
N PHE A 156 -3.80 15.46 5.69
CA PHE A 156 -3.61 14.38 4.73
C PHE A 156 -4.10 14.76 3.33
N ARG A 157 -5.22 15.48 3.22
CA ARG A 157 -5.73 16.01 1.93
C ARG A 157 -4.76 17.02 1.29
N GLU A 158 -4.24 17.95 2.08
CA GLU A 158 -3.26 18.95 1.64
C GLU A 158 -2.01 18.28 1.06
N TYR A 159 -1.47 17.27 1.74
CA TYR A 159 -0.36 16.48 1.21
C TYR A 159 -0.75 15.77 -0.10
N SER A 160 -1.89 15.09 -0.12
CA SER A 160 -2.34 14.24 -1.23
C SER A 160 -2.61 15.05 -2.51
N CYS A 161 -2.95 16.33 -2.38
CA CYS A 161 -3.19 17.26 -3.48
C CYS A 161 -2.09 18.33 -3.62
N SER A 162 -0.93 18.15 -2.99
CA SER A 162 0.18 19.09 -3.04
C SER A 162 0.80 19.19 -4.44
N ASP A 163 1.47 20.30 -4.72
CA ASP A 163 2.15 20.51 -6.01
C ASP A 163 3.27 19.48 -6.25
N ALA A 164 3.93 19.01 -5.18
CA ALA A 164 4.91 17.93 -5.27
C ALA A 164 4.29 16.62 -5.81
N ILE A 165 3.07 16.28 -5.39
CA ILE A 165 2.35 15.11 -5.93
C ILE A 165 1.94 15.35 -7.37
N LYS A 166 1.41 16.54 -7.71
CA LYS A 166 1.02 16.89 -9.08
C LYS A 166 2.20 16.78 -10.05
N ASP A 167 3.34 17.33 -9.66
CA ASP A 167 4.57 17.30 -10.46
C ASP A 167 5.08 15.87 -10.62
N LEU A 168 5.04 15.07 -9.54
CA LEU A 168 5.41 13.65 -9.58
C LEU A 168 4.56 12.86 -10.56
N VAL A 169 3.23 12.91 -10.43
CA VAL A 169 2.34 12.08 -11.26
C VAL A 169 2.37 12.51 -12.73
N LYS A 170 2.54 13.82 -12.98
CA LYS A 170 2.76 14.36 -14.33
C LYS A 170 4.07 13.86 -14.94
N ASP A 171 5.17 13.86 -14.18
CA ASP A 171 6.48 13.36 -14.62
C ASP A 171 6.44 11.85 -14.95
N LEU A 172 5.62 11.07 -14.23
CA LEU A 172 5.43 9.64 -14.46
C LEU A 172 4.44 9.32 -15.60
N GLY A 173 3.75 10.32 -16.16
CA GLY A 173 2.85 10.18 -17.31
C GLY A 173 1.36 10.04 -16.98
N TRP A 174 0.93 10.27 -15.74
CA TRP A 174 -0.49 10.29 -15.38
C TRP A 174 -1.13 11.62 -15.82
N ASN A 175 -2.30 11.53 -16.45
CA ASN A 175 -2.94 12.65 -17.13
C ASN A 175 -4.20 13.20 -16.46
N ASP A 176 -5.03 12.33 -15.93
CA ASP A 176 -6.24 12.58 -15.13
C ASP A 176 -6.22 11.75 -13.81
N PRO A 177 -5.16 11.87 -12.99
CA PRO A 177 -5.06 11.07 -11.77
C PRO A 177 -6.17 11.38 -10.76
N VAL A 178 -6.79 10.34 -10.23
CA VAL A 178 -7.76 10.38 -9.14
C VAL A 178 -7.32 9.49 -7.98
N ILE A 179 -7.73 9.83 -6.76
CA ILE A 179 -7.33 9.14 -5.53
C ILE A 179 -8.49 8.28 -5.00
N PRO A 180 -8.47 6.95 -5.22
CA PRO A 180 -9.45 6.03 -4.64
C PRO A 180 -9.19 5.69 -3.18
N GLN A 181 -7.95 5.78 -2.71
CA GLN A 181 -7.58 5.24 -1.40
C GLN A 181 -6.38 5.94 -0.78
N SER A 182 -6.43 6.07 0.54
CA SER A 182 -5.28 6.39 1.37
C SER A 182 -5.27 5.56 2.65
N MET A 183 -4.10 5.13 3.10
CA MET A 183 -3.92 4.39 4.35
C MET A 183 -2.80 4.99 5.18
N TYR A 184 -2.92 4.87 6.50
CA TYR A 184 -1.81 5.03 7.43
C TYR A 184 -1.43 3.66 7.97
N ILE A 185 -0.17 3.25 7.81
CA ILE A 185 0.34 1.99 8.35
C ILE A 185 1.28 2.31 9.50
N PHE A 186 0.95 1.85 10.71
CA PHE A 186 1.70 2.15 11.91
C PHE A 186 2.94 1.27 12.05
N LYS A 187 2.77 -0.03 11.81
CA LYS A 187 3.82 -1.03 11.93
C LYS A 187 4.57 -0.92 13.25
N GLN A 188 3.86 -1.30 14.30
CA GLN A 188 4.25 -1.08 15.68
C GLN A 188 5.55 -1.80 16.06
N PRO A 189 6.33 -1.26 17.02
CA PRO A 189 7.50 -1.94 17.55
C PRO A 189 7.15 -3.37 18.00
N ARG A 190 7.99 -4.33 17.64
CA ARG A 190 7.91 -5.77 17.99
C ARG A 190 6.68 -6.55 17.51
N ILE A 191 5.51 -5.93 17.41
CA ILE A 191 4.25 -6.60 17.10
C ILE A 191 3.75 -6.32 15.69
N GLY A 192 4.36 -5.36 14.99
CA GLY A 192 3.90 -4.93 13.67
C GLY A 192 3.87 -6.09 12.69
N GLY A 193 2.68 -6.50 12.23
CA GLY A 193 2.48 -7.70 11.41
C GLY A 193 2.98 -7.59 9.96
N GLU A 194 3.47 -8.69 9.39
CA GLU A 194 3.89 -8.74 7.98
C GLU A 194 2.79 -8.31 7.00
N VAL A 195 3.23 -7.86 5.83
CA VAL A 195 2.40 -7.76 4.63
C VAL A 195 2.98 -8.76 3.64
N THR A 196 2.18 -9.73 3.23
CA THR A 196 2.57 -10.80 2.30
C THR A 196 2.82 -10.25 0.90
N SER A 197 3.44 -11.06 0.03
CA SER A 197 3.69 -10.69 -1.37
C SER A 197 2.39 -10.47 -2.11
N HIS A 198 2.29 -9.33 -2.78
CA HIS A 198 1.11 -8.97 -3.57
C HIS A 198 1.43 -7.91 -4.61
N GLN A 199 0.44 -7.69 -5.48
CA GLN A 199 0.34 -6.57 -6.42
C GLN A 199 -0.87 -5.72 -5.96
N ASP A 200 -0.72 -4.40 -5.77
CA ASP A 200 -1.85 -3.53 -5.37
C ASP A 200 -3.01 -3.56 -6.37
N SER A 201 -2.67 -3.72 -7.65
CA SER A 201 -3.64 -3.94 -8.71
C SER A 201 -4.54 -5.14 -8.43
N CYS A 202 -4.16 -6.11 -7.59
CA CYS A 202 -5.02 -7.20 -7.12
C CYS A 202 -6.27 -6.70 -6.38
N PHE A 203 -6.21 -5.53 -5.76
CA PHE A 203 -7.29 -4.96 -4.96
C PHE A 203 -7.93 -3.72 -5.61
N LEU A 204 -7.18 -3.03 -6.49
CA LEU A 204 -7.52 -1.73 -7.05
C LEU A 204 -7.44 -1.77 -8.58
N HIS A 205 -8.44 -2.40 -9.21
CA HIS A 205 -8.44 -2.66 -10.66
C HIS A 205 -9.05 -1.51 -11.45
N THR A 206 -8.49 -1.29 -12.63
CA THR A 206 -9.11 -0.46 -13.67
C THR A 206 -9.31 -1.24 -14.96
N GLU A 207 -10.30 -0.81 -15.73
CA GLU A 207 -10.70 -1.36 -17.02
C GLU A 207 -10.64 -0.26 -18.08
N ASP A 208 -10.50 -0.66 -19.33
CA ASP A 208 -10.71 0.24 -20.46
C ASP A 208 -12.21 0.52 -20.62
N ILE A 209 -12.59 1.80 -20.62
CA ILE A 209 -14.00 2.21 -20.61
C ILE A 209 -14.76 1.79 -21.88
N ASN A 210 -14.07 1.62 -23.00
CA ASN A 210 -14.69 1.30 -24.29
C ASN A 210 -14.87 -0.21 -24.48
N THR A 211 -13.95 -1.01 -23.94
CA THR A 211 -13.93 -2.46 -24.15
C THR A 211 -14.31 -3.27 -22.91
N GLY A 212 -14.31 -2.66 -21.72
CA GLY A 212 -14.50 -3.33 -20.43
C GLY A 212 -13.37 -4.31 -20.08
N LYS A 213 -12.26 -4.31 -20.83
CA LYS A 213 -11.14 -5.22 -20.59
C LYS A 213 -10.20 -4.67 -19.51
N PRO A 214 -9.48 -5.53 -18.77
CA PRO A 214 -8.49 -5.06 -17.78
C PRO A 214 -7.48 -4.10 -18.39
N ARG A 215 -7.26 -2.96 -17.73
CA ARG A 215 -6.29 -1.95 -18.13
C ARG A 215 -5.75 -1.28 -16.88
N GLN A 216 -4.56 -1.67 -16.44
CA GLN A 216 -4.02 -1.29 -15.14
C GLN A 216 -3.54 0.18 -15.13
N SER A 217 -3.90 0.90 -14.08
CA SER A 217 -3.44 2.28 -13.84
C SER A 217 -3.09 2.59 -12.39
N CYS A 218 -3.23 1.60 -11.50
CA CYS A 218 -2.94 1.77 -10.08
C CYS A 218 -1.49 2.22 -9.90
N LEU A 219 -1.29 3.27 -9.10
CA LEU A 219 -0.01 3.83 -8.71
C LEU A 219 0.01 3.93 -7.18
N GLY A 220 0.94 3.21 -6.54
CA GLY A 220 1.18 3.26 -5.10
C GLY A 220 2.24 4.30 -4.75
N LEU A 221 1.91 5.18 -3.80
CA LEU A 221 2.79 6.19 -3.23
C LEU A 221 2.96 5.88 -1.74
N TRP A 222 4.13 5.41 -1.36
CA TRP A 222 4.47 5.00 -0.01
C TRP A 222 5.39 6.04 0.63
N LEU A 223 4.84 6.90 1.48
CA LEU A 223 5.60 7.95 2.18
C LEU A 223 6.10 7.42 3.52
N ALA A 224 7.42 7.42 3.70
CA ALA A 224 8.06 7.12 4.97
C ALA A 224 7.84 8.28 5.96
N LEU A 225 7.14 8.05 7.08
CA LEU A 225 7.01 9.05 8.14
C LEU A 225 8.05 8.86 9.25
N HIS A 226 8.48 7.62 9.45
CA HIS A 226 9.71 7.28 10.18
C HIS A 226 10.75 6.72 9.21
N ASP A 227 12.01 6.67 9.67
CA ASP A 227 13.02 5.85 9.02
C ASP A 227 12.51 4.42 8.88
N ALA A 228 12.58 3.90 7.66
CA ALA A 228 12.22 2.53 7.33
C ALA A 228 13.49 1.76 6.98
N THR A 229 13.69 0.68 7.73
CA THR A 229 14.90 -0.13 7.76
C THR A 229 14.50 -1.59 7.61
N VAL A 230 15.46 -2.46 7.33
CA VAL A 230 15.20 -3.91 7.28
C VAL A 230 14.59 -4.40 8.61
N GLU A 231 15.02 -3.84 9.73
CA GLU A 231 14.68 -4.29 11.09
C GLU A 231 13.27 -3.91 11.52
N ASN A 232 12.80 -2.74 11.07
CA ASN A 232 11.46 -2.24 11.39
C ASN A 232 10.44 -2.47 10.27
N GLY A 233 10.80 -3.28 9.26
CA GLY A 233 9.89 -3.72 8.21
C GLY A 233 9.70 -2.67 7.12
N CYS A 234 10.80 -2.29 6.45
CA CYS A 234 10.77 -1.58 5.18
C CYS A 234 10.07 -2.41 4.09
N LEU A 235 9.76 -1.76 2.96
CA LEU A 235 9.32 -2.47 1.76
C LEU A 235 10.42 -3.38 1.24
N TRP A 236 10.01 -4.52 0.70
CA TRP A 236 10.79 -5.34 -0.21
C TRP A 236 10.07 -5.36 -1.54
N VAL A 237 10.79 -5.12 -2.62
CA VAL A 237 10.24 -5.09 -3.97
C VAL A 237 10.99 -6.05 -4.86
N ARG A 238 10.35 -6.56 -5.91
CA ARG A 238 11.02 -7.35 -6.95
C ARG A 238 11.20 -6.51 -8.22
N PRO A 239 12.38 -5.88 -8.43
CA PRO A 239 12.58 -4.96 -9.54
C PRO A 239 12.24 -5.61 -10.89
N GLY A 240 11.45 -4.92 -11.72
CA GLY A 240 11.02 -5.39 -13.03
C GLY A 240 9.75 -6.24 -13.04
N SER A 241 9.27 -6.71 -11.88
CA SER A 241 8.09 -7.57 -11.82
C SER A 241 6.78 -6.86 -12.21
N HIS A 242 6.77 -5.53 -12.30
CA HIS A 242 5.63 -4.76 -12.79
C HIS A 242 5.25 -5.07 -14.24
N LYS A 243 6.18 -5.70 -14.99
CA LYS A 243 6.00 -6.20 -16.35
C LYS A 243 5.36 -7.59 -16.40
N GLU A 244 5.20 -8.25 -15.25
CA GLU A 244 4.48 -9.51 -15.17
C GLU A 244 2.97 -9.27 -15.19
N ASN A 245 2.23 -10.30 -15.58
CA ASN A 245 0.78 -10.29 -15.53
C ASN A 245 0.30 -10.16 -14.07
N LEU A 246 -0.85 -9.53 -13.90
CA LEU A 246 -1.56 -9.54 -12.63
C LEU A 246 -2.00 -10.97 -12.31
N ARG A 247 -1.69 -11.47 -11.11
CA ARG A 247 -1.89 -12.91 -10.80
C ARG A 247 -3.30 -13.27 -10.38
N ARG A 248 -3.97 -12.37 -9.66
CA ARG A 248 -5.31 -12.60 -9.12
C ARG A 248 -6.01 -11.30 -8.79
N ARG A 249 -7.31 -11.36 -8.54
CA ARG A 249 -8.17 -10.22 -8.26
C ARG A 249 -9.03 -10.46 -7.02
N PHE A 250 -9.06 -9.52 -6.09
CA PHE A 250 -9.92 -9.56 -4.92
C PHE A 250 -11.23 -8.82 -5.21
N ASN A 251 -12.27 -9.57 -5.55
CA ASN A 251 -13.51 -9.08 -6.13
C ASN A 251 -14.68 -9.22 -5.17
N ARG A 252 -15.60 -8.25 -5.23
CA ARG A 252 -16.95 -8.37 -4.68
C ARG A 252 -17.62 -9.60 -5.30
N ASN A 253 -18.12 -10.48 -4.46
CA ASN A 253 -18.75 -11.72 -4.91
C ASN A 253 -20.14 -11.43 -5.46
N PRO A 254 -20.38 -11.61 -6.78
CA PRO A 254 -21.66 -11.32 -7.39
C PRO A 254 -22.81 -12.12 -6.77
N GLU A 255 -22.58 -13.35 -6.30
CA GLU A 255 -23.62 -14.16 -5.65
C GLU A 255 -24.08 -13.53 -4.33
N HIS A 256 -23.15 -13.03 -3.51
CA HIS A 256 -23.46 -12.37 -2.25
C HIS A 256 -24.27 -11.08 -2.47
N PHE A 257 -23.84 -10.27 -3.45
CA PHE A 257 -24.50 -8.99 -3.76
C PHE A 257 -25.78 -9.16 -4.57
N ALA A 258 -26.01 -10.32 -5.21
CA ALA A 258 -27.30 -10.70 -5.81
C ALA A 258 -28.32 -11.22 -4.78
N GLY A 259 -27.92 -11.46 -3.53
CA GLY A 259 -28.83 -11.77 -2.42
C GLY A 259 -28.50 -13.05 -1.65
N ASP A 260 -27.57 -13.89 -2.11
CA ASP A 260 -27.18 -15.10 -1.39
C ASP A 260 -26.17 -14.78 -0.27
N LYS A 261 -26.71 -14.38 0.89
CA LYS A 261 -25.92 -14.04 2.08
C LYS A 261 -25.14 -15.21 2.69
N SER A 262 -25.31 -16.44 2.20
CA SER A 262 -24.47 -17.58 2.60
C SER A 262 -23.08 -17.55 1.97
N LYS A 263 -22.91 -16.78 0.89
CA LYS A 263 -21.64 -16.62 0.18
C LYS A 263 -20.79 -15.53 0.81
N PRO A 264 -19.45 -15.63 0.77
CA PRO A 264 -18.58 -14.55 1.25
C PRO A 264 -18.79 -13.28 0.44
N GLN A 265 -18.65 -12.09 1.05
CA GLN A 265 -18.79 -10.81 0.34
C GLN A 265 -17.68 -10.62 -0.70
N MET A 266 -16.50 -11.19 -0.45
CA MET A 266 -15.32 -11.05 -1.27
C MET A 266 -14.75 -12.40 -1.67
N VAL A 267 -14.19 -12.50 -2.87
CA VAL A 267 -13.55 -13.71 -3.42
C VAL A 267 -12.27 -13.35 -4.17
N PHE A 268 -11.30 -14.26 -4.16
CA PHE A 268 -10.16 -14.19 -5.08
C PHE A 268 -10.51 -14.89 -6.38
N GLU A 269 -10.21 -14.23 -7.49
CA GLU A 269 -10.26 -14.78 -8.85
C GLU A 269 -8.84 -14.82 -9.40
N GLU A 270 -8.33 -16.03 -9.64
CA GLU A 270 -6.98 -16.23 -10.20
C GLU A 270 -6.95 -15.87 -11.70
N ASN A 271 -5.79 -15.43 -12.19
CA ASN A 271 -5.55 -15.17 -13.60
C ASN A 271 -4.78 -16.35 -14.20
N ASP A 272 -5.48 -17.18 -14.98
CA ASP A 272 -4.90 -18.37 -15.62
C ASP A 272 -3.78 -18.04 -16.63
N ASP A 273 -3.71 -16.80 -17.13
CA ASP A 273 -2.65 -16.34 -18.04
C ASP A 273 -1.40 -15.83 -17.29
N ALA A 274 -1.44 -15.75 -15.96
CA ALA A 274 -0.28 -15.37 -15.15
C ALA A 274 0.57 -16.60 -14.81
N PRO A 275 1.91 -16.47 -14.74
CA PRO A 275 2.75 -17.54 -14.24
C PRO A 275 2.38 -17.85 -12.79
N GLU A 276 2.39 -19.13 -12.42
CA GLU A 276 2.19 -19.53 -11.03
C GLU A 276 3.35 -19.02 -10.17
N ILE A 277 3.05 -18.10 -9.26
CA ILE A 277 4.00 -17.57 -8.28
C ILE A 277 3.63 -18.15 -6.91
N VAL A 278 4.43 -19.11 -6.45
CA VAL A 278 4.15 -19.92 -5.25
C VAL A 278 4.05 -19.10 -3.95
N TRP A 279 4.57 -17.87 -3.97
CA TRP A 279 4.55 -16.93 -2.84
C TRP A 279 3.47 -15.84 -2.95
N GLU A 280 2.62 -15.84 -3.98
CA GLU A 280 1.51 -14.88 -4.07
C GLU A 280 0.57 -15.02 -2.85
N GLY A 281 0.34 -13.92 -2.14
CA GLY A 281 -0.42 -13.92 -0.88
C GLY A 281 0.30 -14.55 0.32
N LYS A 282 1.60 -14.82 0.19
CA LYS A 282 2.45 -15.38 1.25
C LYS A 282 3.80 -14.67 1.27
N LEU A 283 4.65 -15.01 2.22
CA LEU A 283 6.08 -14.70 2.11
C LEU A 283 6.78 -15.86 1.37
N PRO A 284 7.78 -15.58 0.51
CA PRO A 284 8.63 -16.63 -0.05
C PRO A 284 9.26 -17.52 1.04
N ASP A 285 9.43 -18.81 0.77
CA ASP A 285 10.13 -19.71 1.69
C ASP A 285 11.53 -19.20 1.98
N GLY A 286 11.93 -19.18 3.25
CA GLY A 286 13.22 -18.61 3.68
C GLY A 286 13.22 -17.08 3.77
N SER A 287 12.06 -16.41 3.75
CA SER A 287 11.95 -14.97 4.05
C SER A 287 12.28 -14.64 5.50
N TRP A 288 11.98 -15.57 6.41
CA TRP A 288 12.24 -15.44 7.83
C TRP A 288 12.77 -16.76 8.43
N PRO A 289 13.70 -16.71 9.41
CA PRO A 289 14.39 -15.52 9.93
C PRO A 289 15.51 -14.98 9.03
N PRO A 290 16.05 -13.78 9.31
CA PRO A 290 17.28 -13.25 8.76
C PRO A 290 18.36 -14.33 8.67
N PRO A 291 19.05 -14.45 7.53
CA PRO A 291 19.28 -13.39 6.54
C PRO A 291 18.36 -13.43 5.30
N SER A 292 17.08 -13.83 5.47
CA SER A 292 16.01 -13.68 4.46
C SER A 292 16.43 -14.16 3.06
N GLU A 293 17.17 -15.27 3.01
CA GLU A 293 17.78 -15.77 1.77
C GLU A 293 16.72 -16.07 0.71
N GLY A 294 15.53 -16.49 1.14
CA GLY A 294 14.37 -16.70 0.29
C GLY A 294 13.96 -15.46 -0.50
N LEU A 295 14.00 -14.28 0.12
CA LEU A 295 13.66 -13.04 -0.57
C LEU A 295 14.66 -12.73 -1.68
N PHE A 296 15.96 -12.73 -1.36
CA PHE A 296 17.00 -12.48 -2.35
C PHE A 296 17.04 -13.55 -3.46
N ALA A 297 16.85 -14.82 -3.12
CA ALA A 297 16.83 -15.91 -4.09
C ALA A 297 15.68 -15.76 -5.10
N ASN A 298 14.57 -15.16 -4.67
CA ASN A 298 13.42 -14.84 -5.52
C ASN A 298 13.47 -13.41 -6.09
N GLY A 299 14.62 -12.73 -6.01
CA GLY A 299 14.85 -11.43 -6.66
C GLY A 299 14.29 -10.22 -5.91
N PHE A 300 13.82 -10.37 -4.67
CA PHE A 300 13.41 -9.24 -3.85
C PHE A 300 14.62 -8.48 -3.30
N VAL A 301 14.48 -7.17 -3.23
CA VAL A 301 15.45 -6.26 -2.60
C VAL A 301 14.76 -5.37 -1.57
N PRO A 302 15.37 -5.11 -0.40
CA PRO A 302 14.81 -4.19 0.58
C PRO A 302 14.98 -2.74 0.10
N VAL A 303 13.99 -1.90 0.39
CA VAL A 303 13.97 -0.47 0.05
C VAL A 303 13.95 0.35 1.34
N GLU A 304 15.14 0.63 1.87
CA GLU A 304 15.29 1.48 3.04
C GLU A 304 15.08 2.96 2.71
N CYS A 305 14.39 3.65 3.62
CA CYS A 305 13.96 5.03 3.47
C CYS A 305 14.25 5.82 4.74
N LYS A 306 14.57 7.11 4.58
CA LYS A 306 14.54 8.07 5.68
C LYS A 306 13.16 8.66 5.82
N ALA A 307 12.83 9.13 7.02
CA ALA A 307 11.61 9.91 7.23
C ALA A 307 11.56 11.09 6.23
N GLY A 308 10.50 11.14 5.43
CA GLY A 308 10.31 12.11 4.36
C GLY A 308 10.52 11.57 2.94
N ASP A 309 11.18 10.41 2.78
CA ASP A 309 11.33 9.76 1.49
C ASP A 309 10.00 9.18 0.99
N LEU A 310 9.80 9.19 -0.32
CA LEU A 310 8.66 8.58 -1.01
C LEU A 310 9.13 7.44 -1.92
N VAL A 311 8.57 6.25 -1.76
CA VAL A 311 8.68 5.16 -2.74
C VAL A 311 7.43 5.20 -3.63
N VAL A 312 7.61 5.26 -4.94
CA VAL A 312 6.52 5.24 -5.92
C VAL A 312 6.66 4.02 -6.83
N PHE A 313 5.56 3.29 -7.05
CA PHE A 313 5.54 2.06 -7.84
C PHE A 313 4.16 1.84 -8.50
N PRO A 314 4.09 1.22 -9.70
CA PRO A 314 2.82 0.82 -10.29
C PRO A 314 2.24 -0.36 -9.50
N GLY A 315 0.92 -0.49 -9.53
CA GLY A 315 0.20 -1.49 -8.73
C GLY A 315 0.49 -2.94 -9.12
N THR A 316 1.17 -3.19 -10.25
CA THR A 316 1.64 -4.53 -10.64
C THR A 316 3.01 -4.89 -10.07
N LEU A 317 3.73 -3.97 -9.41
CA LEU A 317 4.99 -4.31 -8.76
C LEU A 317 4.74 -5.27 -7.58
N ASP A 318 5.47 -6.37 -7.57
CA ASP A 318 5.42 -7.40 -6.55
C ASP A 318 6.21 -6.92 -5.34
N HIS A 319 5.53 -6.76 -4.22
CA HIS A 319 6.12 -6.19 -3.02
C HIS A 319 5.52 -6.77 -1.74
N LEU A 320 6.28 -6.66 -0.66
CA LEU A 320 5.93 -7.17 0.67
C LEU A 320 6.62 -6.34 1.76
N SER A 321 6.27 -6.60 3.02
CA SER A 321 7.08 -6.11 4.15
C SER A 321 7.13 -7.15 5.27
N LEU A 322 8.33 -7.39 5.80
CA LEU A 322 8.53 -8.32 6.91
C LEU A 322 7.93 -7.75 8.22
N PRO A 323 7.72 -8.57 9.27
CA PRO A 323 7.31 -8.08 10.58
C PRO A 323 8.29 -7.04 11.15
N ASN A 324 7.82 -6.15 12.04
CA ASN A 324 8.70 -5.21 12.72
C ASN A 324 9.23 -5.86 13.98
N TYR A 325 10.53 -6.18 13.96
CA TYR A 325 11.19 -6.84 15.07
C TYR A 325 11.99 -5.87 15.92
N SER A 326 11.99 -4.58 15.59
CA SER A 326 12.75 -3.55 16.30
C SER A 326 11.95 -2.95 17.46
N ASP A 327 12.64 -2.15 18.26
CA ASP A 327 12.01 -1.28 19.28
C ASP A 327 11.51 0.05 18.71
N LEU A 328 11.63 0.26 17.40
CA LEU A 328 11.26 1.51 16.74
C LEU A 328 10.02 1.32 15.86
N PRO A 329 9.07 2.26 15.88
CA PRO A 329 7.90 2.22 15.00
C PRO A 329 8.29 2.53 13.55
N ARG A 330 7.48 2.08 12.58
CA ARG A 330 7.67 2.41 11.17
C ARG A 330 6.38 2.97 10.59
N HIS A 331 6.11 4.25 10.83
CA HIS A 331 4.87 4.86 10.33
C HIS A 331 5.01 5.23 8.86
N THR A 332 3.97 4.99 8.07
CA THR A 332 3.89 5.41 6.67
C THR A 332 2.51 5.94 6.33
N PHE A 333 2.46 6.95 5.45
CA PHE A 333 1.23 7.32 4.77
C PHE A 333 1.28 6.83 3.33
N GLN A 334 0.27 6.06 2.94
CA GLN A 334 0.18 5.44 1.63
C GLN A 334 -1.00 6.05 0.88
N LEU A 335 -0.76 6.41 -0.38
CA LEU A 335 -1.76 6.94 -1.29
C LEU A 335 -1.78 6.06 -2.53
N HIS A 336 -2.97 5.67 -2.97
CA HIS A 336 -3.14 5.02 -4.27
C HIS A 336 -3.83 5.98 -5.21
N LEU A 337 -3.37 5.98 -6.46
CA LEU A 337 -3.97 6.73 -7.56
C LEU A 337 -4.31 5.79 -8.70
N VAL A 338 -5.31 6.18 -9.47
CA VAL A 338 -5.61 5.57 -10.77
C VAL A 338 -5.81 6.65 -11.81
N GLU A 339 -5.74 6.26 -13.07
CA GLU A 339 -6.03 7.14 -14.19
C GLU A 339 -7.55 7.32 -14.35
N GLY A 340 -7.95 8.51 -14.76
CA GLY A 340 -9.36 8.91 -14.77
C GLY A 340 -10.11 8.60 -16.06
N GLU A 341 -11.42 8.78 -16.01
CA GLU A 341 -12.32 8.53 -17.15
C GLU A 341 -11.99 9.37 -18.39
N ARG A 342 -11.36 10.55 -18.22
CA ARG A 342 -10.97 11.39 -19.37
C ARG A 342 -9.88 10.75 -20.25
N GLU A 343 -9.13 9.80 -19.69
CA GLU A 343 -8.10 9.03 -20.40
C GLU A 343 -8.57 7.61 -20.78
N GLY A 344 -9.87 7.35 -20.62
CA GLY A 344 -10.50 6.10 -21.01
C GLY A 344 -10.37 4.96 -19.99
N PHE A 345 -10.09 5.29 -18.72
CA PHE A 345 -10.06 4.31 -17.63
C PHE A 345 -11.38 4.32 -16.86
N LYS A 346 -11.83 3.13 -16.48
CA LYS A 346 -13.00 2.91 -15.63
C LYS A 346 -12.55 2.19 -14.36
N TRP A 347 -12.99 2.65 -13.20
CA TRP A 347 -12.86 1.90 -11.95
C TRP A 347 -13.73 0.64 -12.02
N SER A 348 -13.17 -0.53 -11.72
CA SER A 348 -13.94 -1.77 -11.83
C SER A 348 -15.06 -1.82 -10.78
N ASP A 349 -16.26 -2.18 -11.22
CA ASP A 349 -17.44 -2.31 -10.34
C ASP A 349 -17.31 -3.51 -9.38
N THR A 350 -16.37 -4.41 -9.65
CA THR A 350 -16.07 -5.58 -8.79
C THR A 350 -15.03 -5.29 -7.72
N ASN A 351 -14.39 -4.12 -7.72
CA ASN A 351 -13.45 -3.76 -6.65
C ASN A 351 -14.16 -3.77 -5.30
N TRP A 352 -13.44 -4.18 -4.26
CA TRP A 352 -13.94 -4.13 -2.88
C TRP A 352 -14.33 -2.69 -2.50
N LEU A 353 -13.46 -1.74 -2.85
CA LEU A 353 -13.61 -0.32 -2.57
C LEU A 353 -14.54 0.29 -3.59
N GLN A 354 -15.65 0.81 -3.10
CA GLN A 354 -16.64 1.54 -3.86
C GLN A 354 -17.14 2.68 -2.99
N TYR A 355 -17.08 3.91 -3.48
CA TYR A 355 -17.65 5.04 -2.75
C TYR A 355 -19.16 5.01 -2.85
N SER A 356 -19.87 5.22 -1.74
CA SER A 356 -21.32 5.43 -1.80
C SER A 356 -21.62 6.78 -2.46
N GLY A 357 -22.37 6.77 -3.57
CA GLY A 357 -22.94 7.96 -4.18
C GLY A 357 -24.46 8.00 -4.01
N GLU A 358 -25.06 9.16 -4.31
CA GLU A 358 -26.51 9.31 -4.27
C GLU A 358 -27.21 8.39 -5.29
N GLY A 359 -28.30 7.73 -4.87
CA GLY A 359 -29.13 6.92 -5.76
C GLY A 359 -28.50 5.59 -6.22
N GLY A 360 -27.55 5.04 -5.47
CA GLY A 360 -26.90 3.76 -5.79
C GLY A 360 -25.81 3.83 -6.86
N LYS A 361 -25.33 5.04 -7.19
CA LYS A 361 -24.16 5.26 -8.06
C LYS A 361 -22.89 5.28 -7.22
N PHE A 362 -21.75 4.94 -7.80
CA PHE A 362 -20.47 5.08 -7.12
C PHE A 362 -20.07 6.57 -6.99
N GLY A 363 -19.59 6.98 -5.82
CA GLY A 363 -19.08 8.32 -5.56
C GLY A 363 -17.82 8.64 -6.37
N LYS A 364 -17.53 9.93 -6.56
CA LYS A 364 -16.35 10.37 -7.32
C LYS A 364 -15.11 10.41 -6.44
N PHE A 365 -14.02 9.83 -6.94
CA PHE A 365 -12.70 9.94 -6.33
C PHE A 365 -12.17 11.38 -6.38
N LEU A 366 -11.33 11.74 -5.40
CA LEU A 366 -10.73 13.07 -5.31
C LEU A 366 -9.75 13.27 -6.49
N PRO A 367 -9.99 14.24 -7.40
CA PRO A 367 -9.10 14.46 -8.53
C PRO A 367 -7.86 15.25 -8.11
N ILE A 368 -6.72 14.89 -8.69
CA ILE A 368 -5.52 15.72 -8.62
C ILE A 368 -5.57 16.72 -9.78
N LYS A 369 -6.06 17.92 -9.49
CA LYS A 369 -6.17 19.00 -10.48
C LYS A 369 -4.78 19.46 -10.91
N LYS A 370 -4.52 19.39 -12.21
CA LYS A 370 -3.35 19.98 -12.87
C LYS A 370 -3.31 21.50 -12.73
#